data_AF-A0A7X8MYK8-F1
#
_entry.id   AF-A0A7X8MYK8-F1
#
_cell.length_a   1.000
_cell.length_b   1.000
_cell.length_c   1.000
_cell.angle_alpha   90.00
_cell.angle_beta   90.00
_cell.angle_gamma   90.00
#
_symmetry.space_group_name_H-M   'P 1'
#
loop_
_entity.id
_entity.type
_entity.pdbx_description
1 polymer ?
#
loop_
_entity_poly.entity_id
_entity_poly.type
_entity_poly.pdbx_seq_one_letter_code
_entity_poly.pdbx_strand_id
1 'polypeptide(L)' 'MKFSEKHNRAYGSRDVFGVSFHDFIEKEKDSTYVELASEFGITMRDVKSLKKQLNRIQ' A
#
# COMPACT_ATOMS: atom_id res chain seq x y z
N MET A 1 -8.80 -21.44 -27.88
CA MET A 1 -9.35 -20.54 -26.84
C MET A 1 -8.18 -19.99 -26.04
N LYS A 2 -8.12 -18.66 -25.88
CA LYS A 2 -7.12 -17.95 -25.06
C LYS A 2 -7.34 -18.30 -23.60
N PHE A 3 -6.32 -18.83 -22.92
CA PHE A 3 -6.20 -18.68 -21.47
C PHE A 3 -4.76 -18.27 -21.17
N SER A 4 -4.55 -16.96 -21.15
CA SER A 4 -3.33 -16.33 -20.65
C SER A 4 -3.40 -16.30 -19.14
N GLU A 5 -2.96 -17.37 -18.48
CA GLU A 5 -2.82 -17.42 -17.02
C GLU A 5 -1.42 -16.95 -16.62
N LYS A 6 -1.10 -15.70 -16.94
CA LYS A 6 0.07 -15.00 -16.40
C LYS A 6 -0.40 -13.99 -15.37
N HIS A 7 -0.55 -14.42 -14.13
CA HIS A 7 -0.24 -13.57 -12.98
C HIS A 7 -0.15 -14.41 -11.70
N ASN A 8 0.99 -15.08 -11.56
CA ASN A 8 1.51 -15.43 -10.26
C ASN A 8 1.93 -14.12 -9.57
N ARG A 9 0.97 -13.37 -9.00
CA ARG A 9 1.27 -12.29 -8.05
C ARG A 9 1.60 -12.93 -6.70
N ALA A 10 2.69 -13.70 -6.65
CA ALA A 10 3.34 -14.09 -5.41
C ALA A 10 4.20 -12.91 -4.91
N TYR A 11 3.54 -11.81 -4.56
CA TYR A 11 4.12 -10.83 -3.66
C TYR A 11 3.21 -10.87 -2.45
N GLY A 12 3.69 -11.46 -1.37
CA GLY A 12 2.94 -11.60 -0.13
C GLY A 12 2.41 -10.23 0.29
N SER A 13 1.11 -10.01 0.06
CA SER A 13 0.36 -8.91 0.66
C SER A 13 0.39 -9.14 2.15
N ARG A 14 1.41 -8.58 2.77
CA ARG A 14 1.47 -8.41 4.22
C ARG A 14 0.51 -7.28 4.48
N ASP A 15 -0.76 -7.62 4.63
CA ASP A 15 -1.82 -6.73 5.10
C ASP A 15 -1.52 -6.32 6.55
N VAL A 16 -0.47 -5.51 6.76
CA VAL A 16 -0.06 -5.10 8.11
C VAL A 16 -1.14 -4.20 8.74
N PHE A 17 -2.00 -3.59 7.92
CA PHE A 17 -3.11 -2.73 8.36
C PHE A 17 -4.43 -2.99 7.59
N GLY A 18 -4.57 -4.15 6.92
CA GLY A 18 -5.72 -4.39 6.02
C GLY A 18 -5.74 -3.48 4.78
N VAL A 19 -4.60 -2.86 4.47
CA VAL A 19 -4.40 -1.99 3.30
C VAL A 19 -3.47 -2.68 2.32
N SER A 20 -3.84 -2.62 1.05
CA SER A 20 -2.96 -3.02 -0.04
C SER A 20 -1.74 -2.08 -0.04
N PHE A 21 -0.59 -2.62 0.33
CA PHE A 21 0.66 -1.87 0.40
C PHE A 21 1.05 -1.28 -0.97
N HIS A 22 0.67 -1.96 -2.05
CA HIS A 22 0.85 -1.49 -3.42
C HIS A 22 0.03 -0.22 -3.69
N ASP A 23 -1.26 -0.23 -3.36
CA ASP A 23 -2.14 0.92 -3.55
C ASP A 23 -1.70 2.10 -2.67
N PHE A 24 -1.20 1.81 -1.46
CA PHE A 24 -0.61 2.83 -0.60
C PHE A 24 0.60 3.51 -1.26
N ILE A 25 1.53 2.74 -1.86
CA ILE A 25 2.72 3.30 -2.53
C ILE A 25 2.35 4.18 -3.71
N GLU A 26 1.35 3.77 -4.52
CA GLU A 26 0.90 4.57 -5.66
C GLU A 26 0.26 5.88 -5.19
N LYS A 27 -0.60 5.83 -4.17
CA LYS A 27 -1.28 7.00 -3.62
C LYS A 27 -0.35 7.93 -2.85
N GLU A 28 0.68 7.40 -2.20
CA GLU A 28 1.58 8.15 -1.32
C GLU A 28 2.36 9.25 -2.04
N LYS A 29 2.60 9.09 -3.36
CA LYS A 29 3.31 10.06 -4.19
C LYS A 29 2.55 11.38 -4.38
N ASP A 30 1.23 11.28 -4.48
CA ASP A 30 0.36 12.41 -4.85
C ASP A 30 -0.60 12.82 -3.71
N SER A 31 -0.69 12.02 -2.64
CA SER A 31 -1.64 12.26 -1.54
C SER A 31 -0.94 12.72 -0.26
N THR A 32 -1.61 13.60 0.47
CA THR A 32 -1.18 14.04 1.80
C THR A 32 -1.46 12.99 2.86
N TYR A 33 -0.82 13.12 4.04
CA TYR A 33 -1.04 12.19 5.16
C TYR A 33 -2.52 12.10 5.59
N VAL A 34 -3.26 13.20 5.49
CA VAL A 34 -4.68 13.27 5.89
C VAL A 34 -5.56 12.53 4.90
N GLU A 35 -5.29 12.68 3.60
CA GLU A 35 -6.00 11.98 2.54
C GLU A 35 -5.75 10.48 2.61
N LEU A 36 -4.50 10.07 2.81
CA LEU A 36 -4.14 8.66 3.01
C LEU A 36 -4.81 8.07 4.26
N ALA A 37 -4.83 8.80 5.37
CA ALA A 37 -5.52 8.33 6.58
C ALA A 37 -7.03 8.12 6.33
N SER A 38 -7.67 9.07 5.64
CA SER A 38 -9.10 9.02 5.36
C SER A 38 -9.47 7.95 4.33
N GLU A 39 -8.69 7.81 3.26
CA GLU A 39 -8.96 6.89 2.15
C GLU A 39 -8.75 5.43 2.54
N PHE A 40 -7.73 5.17 3.37
CA PHE A 40 -7.41 3.82 3.83
C PHE A 40 -8.07 3.46 5.17
N GLY A 41 -8.81 4.38 5.81
CA GLY A 41 -9.45 4.16 7.10
C GLY A 41 -8.45 3.89 8.24
N ILE A 42 -7.24 4.44 8.13
CA ILE A 42 -6.15 4.27 9.10
C ILE A 42 -5.83 5.58 9.78
N THR A 43 -5.10 5.53 10.90
CA THR A 43 -4.72 6.77 11.57
C THR A 43 -3.53 7.42 10.87
N MET A 44 -3.39 8.74 11.03
CA MET A 44 -2.20 9.49 10.57
C MET A 44 -0.88 8.91 11.13
N ARG A 45 -0.92 8.28 12.31
CA ARG A 45 0.23 7.58 12.91
C ARG A 45 0.59 6.34 12.10
N ASP A 46 -0.40 5.59 11.64
CA ASP A 46 -0.19 4.39 10.82
C ASP A 46 0.36 4.77 9.45
N VAL A 47 -0.17 5.84 8.82
CA VAL A 47 0.39 6.41 7.58
C VAL A 47 1.88 6.75 7.75
N LYS A 48 2.25 7.37 8.88
CA LYS A 48 3.65 7.70 9.19
C LYS A 48 4.52 6.46 9.38
N SER A 49 3.99 5.42 10.02
CA SER A 49 4.68 4.13 10.19
C SER A 49 4.90 3.44 8.85
N LEU A 50 3.88 3.44 7.98
CA LEU A 50 3.92 2.90 6.61
C LEU A 50 4.99 3.61 5.76
N LYS A 51 4.99 4.95 5.74
CA LYS A 51 6.04 5.72 5.05
C LYS A 51 7.44 5.42 5.59
N LYS A 52 7.58 5.26 6.91
CA LYS A 52 8.87 4.90 7.53
C LYS A 52 9.33 3.49 7.13
N GLN A 53 8.41 2.54 6.99
CA GLN A 53 8.71 1.21 6.48
C GLN A 53 9.09 1.26 5.00
N LEU A 54 8.42 2.09 4.19
CA LEU A 54 8.77 2.30 2.78
C LEU A 54 10.23 2.77 2.60
N ASN A 55 10.60 3.83 3.33
CA ASN A 55 11.94 4.41 3.30
C ASN A 55 13.03 3.47 3.84
N ARG A 56 12.68 2.35 4.47
CA ARG A 56 13.64 1.32 4.91
C ARG A 56 13.90 0.25 3.85
N ILE A 57 13.03 0.15 2.85
CA ILE A 57 13.08 -0.86 1.78
C ILE A 57 13.64 -0.25 0.48
N GLN A 58 13.47 1.07 0.28
CA GLN A 58 14.17 1.88 -0.72
C GLN A 58 15.63 2.14 -0.33
#